data_AF-A0A4R2KHD7-F1
#
_entry.id   AF-A0A4R2KHD7-F1
#
_cell.length_a   1.000
_cell.length_b   1.000
_cell.length_c   1.000
_cell.angle_alpha   90.00
_cell.angle_beta   90.00
_cell.angle_gamma   90.00
#
_symmetry.space_group_name_H-M   'P 1'
#
loop_
_entity.id
_entity.type
_entity.pdbx_description
1 polymer ?
#
loop_
_entity_poly.entity_id
_entity_poly.type
_entity_poly.pdbx_seq_one_letter_code
_entity_poly.pdbx_strand_id
1 'polypeptide(L)'
;MSGLTSRCSSCGHLLTPWEGERCSCLGPRRASNTEVLYAVACDVQTSLHVRDFVRLAERDYGQHLSTATATAVLAPNRRFCWAGKGLYALYRHGPLPGPRNLEEATRLLLVAAGVPLTIQAIDYCLKQLGYRYNVASLVNAIGRSVQITRQRDGLWDHPRGDAAELELRREIPVVPPRQRAAWIDIRDRLAHRTHEALLRRAKRLQDLGAPTRFGLIWDERD
;
A
#
# COMPACT_ATOMS: atom_id res chain seq x y z
N MET A 1 17.33 -16.64 -14.03
CA MET A 1 16.03 -15.95 -14.28
C MET A 1 15.22 -16.06 -13.01
N SER A 2 15.28 -15.06 -12.12
CA SER A 2 14.61 -15.11 -10.81
C SER A 2 13.30 -14.32 -10.88
N GLY A 3 12.16 -14.99 -10.69
CA GLY A 3 10.89 -14.32 -10.44
C GLY A 3 11.00 -13.37 -9.25
N LEU A 4 10.39 -12.17 -9.32
CA LEU A 4 9.01 -11.94 -8.86
C LEU A 4 8.92 -12.30 -7.37
N THR A 5 9.01 -11.29 -6.50
CA THR A 5 8.92 -11.38 -5.02
C THR A 5 9.43 -12.70 -4.39
N SER A 6 10.71 -12.73 -4.01
CA SER A 6 11.31 -13.89 -3.34
C SER A 6 10.61 -14.20 -2.01
N ARG A 7 10.63 -15.47 -1.58
CA ARG A 7 10.25 -15.82 -0.21
C ARG A 7 11.49 -15.88 0.66
N CYS A 8 11.38 -15.41 1.91
CA CYS A 8 12.44 -15.60 2.88
C CYS A 8 12.65 -17.10 3.11
N SER A 9 13.90 -17.56 2.99
CA SER A 9 14.25 -18.97 3.19
C SER A 9 14.05 -19.48 4.62
N SER A 10 13.89 -18.60 5.60
CA SER A 10 13.70 -18.97 7.01
C SER A 10 12.23 -18.98 7.44
N CYS A 11 11.45 -17.94 7.11
CA CYS A 11 10.05 -17.81 7.54
C CYS A 11 9.02 -17.92 6.41
N GLY A 12 9.45 -18.04 5.16
CA GLY A 12 8.56 -18.17 3.99
C GLY A 12 7.80 -16.90 3.59
N HIS A 13 7.98 -15.78 4.31
CA HIS A 13 7.33 -14.51 3.99
C HIS A 13 7.76 -13.95 2.64
N LEU A 14 6.82 -13.29 1.98
CA LEU A 14 7.06 -12.61 0.72
C LEU A 14 7.95 -11.38 0.94
N LEU A 15 8.96 -11.23 0.08
CA LEU A 15 9.92 -10.15 0.07
C LEU A 15 9.79 -9.34 -1.21
N THR A 16 9.87 -8.03 -1.08
CA THR A 16 10.05 -7.15 -2.22
C THR A 16 11.48 -7.25 -2.75
N PRO A 17 11.71 -6.87 -4.02
CA PRO A 17 13.06 -6.69 -4.55
C PRO A 17 14.01 -5.81 -3.72
N TRP A 18 13.47 -4.92 -2.90
CA TRP A 18 14.27 -4.05 -2.02
C TRP A 18 14.77 -4.76 -0.76
N GLU A 19 14.16 -5.88 -0.37
CA GLU A 19 14.49 -6.66 0.84
C GLU A 19 15.55 -7.75 0.57
N GLY A 20 15.78 -8.12 -0.70
CA GLY A 20 16.71 -9.17 -1.08
C GLY A 20 16.16 -10.58 -0.80
N GLU A 21 17.02 -11.51 -0.37
CA GLU A 21 16.65 -12.93 -0.23
C GLU A 21 16.26 -13.35 1.20
N ARG A 22 16.53 -12.51 2.21
CA ARG A 22 16.25 -12.85 3.62
C ARG A 22 15.52 -11.69 4.31
N CYS A 23 14.55 -11.96 5.18
CA CYS A 23 14.05 -10.93 6.10
C CYS A 23 14.85 -10.95 7.41
N SER A 24 14.42 -10.18 8.40
CA SER A 24 15.00 -10.14 9.75
C SER A 24 14.20 -10.96 10.76
N CYS A 25 13.63 -12.11 10.34
CA CYS A 25 12.85 -12.98 11.25
C CYS A 25 13.71 -13.71 12.30
N LEU A 26 15.04 -13.62 12.18
CA LEU A 26 16.00 -14.11 13.17
C LEU A 26 16.67 -12.94 13.91
N GLY A 27 16.02 -11.77 13.91
CA GLY A 27 16.56 -10.52 14.42
C GLY A 27 17.34 -9.70 13.38
N PRO A 28 17.87 -8.53 13.79
CA PRO A 28 18.56 -7.61 12.92
C PRO A 28 19.91 -8.18 12.49
N ARG A 29 20.23 -8.08 11.20
CA ARG A 29 21.50 -8.58 10.67
C ARG A 29 22.73 -7.83 11.18
N ARG A 30 22.53 -6.58 11.61
CA ARG A 30 23.53 -5.66 12.15
C ARG A 30 22.84 -4.76 13.17
N ALA A 31 23.59 -4.28 14.17
CA ALA A 31 23.11 -3.30 15.14
C ALA A 31 23.02 -1.86 14.55
N SER A 32 22.46 -1.72 13.35
CA SER A 32 22.19 -0.41 12.74
C SER A 32 20.74 -0.04 12.90
N ASN A 33 20.44 1.27 13.01
CA ASN A 33 19.06 1.76 13.11
C ASN A 33 18.15 1.20 12.01
N THR A 34 18.69 1.04 10.80
CA THR A 34 17.91 0.51 9.67
C THR A 34 17.59 -0.97 9.81
N GLU A 35 18.56 -1.79 10.22
CA GLU A 35 18.34 -3.23 10.38
C GLU A 35 17.48 -3.53 11.61
N VAL A 36 17.64 -2.77 12.70
CA VAL A 36 16.79 -2.87 13.90
C VAL A 36 15.34 -2.52 13.56
N LEU A 37 15.09 -1.37 12.91
CA LEU A 37 13.74 -1.00 12.51
C LEU A 37 13.13 -1.99 11.51
N TYR A 38 13.96 -2.61 10.66
CA TYR A 38 13.49 -3.64 9.74
C TYR A 38 13.15 -4.95 10.48
N ALA A 39 13.90 -5.31 11.53
CA ALA A 39 13.58 -6.42 12.42
C ALA A 39 12.27 -6.18 13.20
N VAL A 40 12.10 -5.00 13.78
CA VAL A 40 10.83 -4.58 14.41
C VAL A 40 9.66 -4.73 13.43
N ALA A 41 9.82 -4.29 12.17
CA ALA A 41 8.78 -4.47 11.17
C ALA A 41 8.58 -5.95 10.77
N CYS A 42 9.58 -6.82 10.93
CA CYS A 42 9.43 -8.24 10.67
C CYS A 42 8.62 -8.96 11.74
N ASP A 43 8.68 -8.51 12.98
CA ASP A 43 8.05 -9.17 14.14
C ASP A 43 6.57 -8.81 14.33
N VAL A 44 6.10 -7.79 13.61
CA VAL A 44 4.70 -7.32 13.68
C VAL A 44 3.91 -7.71 12.44
N GLN A 45 2.59 -7.84 12.61
CA GLN A 45 1.70 -8.26 11.53
C GLN A 45 1.06 -7.10 10.76
N THR A 46 1.12 -5.88 11.27
CA THR A 46 0.43 -4.71 10.72
C THR A 46 1.35 -3.51 10.54
N SER A 47 0.82 -2.42 9.98
CA SER A 47 1.52 -1.13 10.01
C SER A 47 1.67 -0.63 11.43
N LEU A 48 2.77 0.08 11.69
CA LEU A 48 3.07 0.71 12.98
C LEU A 48 3.27 2.21 12.81
N HIS A 49 2.91 2.96 13.84
CA HIS A 49 3.29 4.35 13.93
C HIS A 49 4.78 4.45 14.26
N VAL A 50 5.47 5.47 13.76
CA VAL A 50 6.92 5.67 13.99
C VAL A 50 7.31 5.70 15.47
N ARG A 51 6.38 6.14 16.35
CA ARG A 51 6.57 6.09 17.81
C ARG A 51 6.64 4.65 18.34
N ASP A 52 5.83 3.75 17.79
CA ASP A 52 5.86 2.33 18.17
C ASP A 52 7.12 1.64 17.66
N PHE A 53 7.60 2.02 16.47
CA PHE A 53 8.90 1.59 15.97
C PHE A 53 10.03 1.90 16.96
N VAL A 54 10.08 3.13 17.47
CA VAL A 54 11.07 3.56 18.47
C VAL A 54 10.92 2.74 19.76
N ARG A 55 9.69 2.63 20.28
CA ARG A 55 9.41 1.90 21.52
C ARG A 55 9.81 0.43 21.43
N LEU A 56 9.52 -0.23 20.31
CA LEU A 56 9.86 -1.64 20.08
C LEU A 56 11.36 -1.82 19.82
N ALA A 57 12.01 -0.90 19.12
CA ALA A 57 13.46 -0.93 18.92
C ALA A 57 14.22 -0.85 20.24
N GLU A 58 13.77 0.00 21.17
CA GLU A 58 14.35 0.10 22.51
C GLU A 58 14.04 -1.15 23.35
N ARG A 59 12.78 -1.56 23.40
CA ARG A 59 12.33 -2.71 24.23
C ARG A 59 12.94 -4.04 23.79
N ASP A 60 12.92 -4.33 22.49
CA ASP A 60 13.24 -5.67 21.97
C ASP A 60 14.71 -5.79 21.55
N TYR A 61 15.37 -4.66 21.26
CA TYR A 61 16.73 -4.62 20.69
C TYR A 61 17.69 -3.69 21.43
N GLY A 62 17.27 -2.99 22.49
CA GLY A 62 18.11 -2.06 23.26
C GLY A 62 18.53 -0.81 22.48
N GLN A 63 17.89 -0.52 21.34
CA GLN A 63 18.29 0.58 20.46
C GLN A 63 17.52 1.86 20.79
N HIS A 64 18.18 2.81 21.46
CA HIS A 64 17.59 4.12 21.75
C HIS A 64 17.58 5.02 20.50
N LEU A 65 16.38 5.39 20.03
CA LEU A 65 16.18 6.22 18.84
C LEU A 65 15.24 7.38 19.15
N SER A 66 15.49 8.55 18.55
CA SER A 66 14.46 9.59 18.49
C SER A 66 13.43 9.27 17.40
N THR A 67 12.22 9.82 17.51
CA THR A 67 11.20 9.72 16.45
C THR A 67 11.68 10.37 15.14
N ALA A 68 12.46 11.46 15.21
CA ALA A 68 13.02 12.11 14.04
C ALA A 68 14.05 11.21 13.33
N THR A 69 14.92 10.55 14.09
CA THR A 69 15.88 9.57 13.58
C THR A 69 15.17 8.39 12.94
N ALA A 70 14.16 7.81 13.60
CA ALA A 70 13.39 6.71 13.02
C ALA A 70 12.68 7.13 11.73
N THR A 71 12.11 8.34 11.67
CA THR A 71 11.48 8.89 10.45
C THR A 71 12.50 9.05 9.32
N ALA A 72 13.70 9.59 9.63
CA ALA A 72 14.78 9.77 8.66
C ALA A 72 15.32 8.44 8.11
N VAL A 73 15.14 7.33 8.84
CA VAL A 73 15.49 5.98 8.38
C VAL A 73 14.35 5.35 7.58
N LEU A 74 13.11 5.40 8.09
CA LEU A 74 11.94 4.74 7.49
C LEU A 74 11.53 5.39 6.16
N ALA A 75 11.51 6.73 6.09
CA ALA A 75 10.97 7.46 4.94
C ALA A 75 11.76 7.23 3.62
N PRO A 76 13.09 7.35 3.57
CA PRO A 76 13.82 7.11 2.32
C PRO A 76 14.03 5.62 2.03
N ASN A 77 13.95 4.74 3.03
CA ASN A 77 14.27 3.33 2.82
C ASN A 77 13.14 2.59 2.08
N ARG A 78 13.49 2.04 0.91
CA ARG A 78 12.54 1.40 -0.03
C ARG A 78 11.96 0.07 0.46
N ARG A 79 12.52 -0.56 1.50
CA ARG A 79 11.95 -1.76 2.13
C ARG A 79 10.65 -1.44 2.88
N PHE A 80 10.54 -0.24 3.43
CA PHE A 80 9.36 0.19 4.18
C PHE A 80 8.33 0.81 3.23
N CYS A 81 7.10 0.32 3.34
CA CYS A 81 5.94 0.84 2.64
C CYS A 81 5.26 1.90 3.52
N TRP A 82 4.97 3.06 2.95
CA TRP A 82 4.23 4.11 3.66
C TRP A 82 2.74 3.75 3.66
N ALA A 83 2.09 3.86 4.82
CA ALA A 83 0.70 3.46 5.01
C ALA A 83 -0.21 4.61 5.48
N GLY A 84 0.33 5.82 5.62
CA GLY A 84 -0.38 6.97 6.21
C GLY A 84 0.55 7.85 7.01
N LYS A 85 0.02 8.94 7.59
CA LYS A 85 0.81 9.89 8.38
C LYS A 85 1.54 9.17 9.53
N GLY A 86 2.87 9.10 9.45
CA GLY A 86 3.72 8.44 10.44
C GLY A 86 3.61 6.91 10.49
N LEU A 87 2.87 6.29 9.56
CA LEU A 87 2.63 4.84 9.53
C LEU A 87 3.50 4.17 8.47
N TYR A 88 4.23 3.14 8.89
CA TYR A 88 5.09 2.35 8.04
C TYR A 88 4.84 0.86 8.23
N ALA A 89 5.04 0.09 7.18
CA ALA A 89 4.86 -1.35 7.16
C ALA A 89 5.84 -2.00 6.18
N LEU A 90 5.77 -3.31 6.04
CA LEU A 90 6.40 -4.04 4.94
C LEU A 90 5.32 -4.42 3.93
N TYR A 91 5.71 -4.71 2.69
CA TYR A 91 4.76 -5.00 1.61
C TYR A 91 3.78 -6.13 1.97
N ARG A 92 4.29 -7.16 2.65
CA ARG A 92 3.49 -8.30 3.13
C ARG A 92 2.40 -7.92 4.14
N HIS A 93 2.42 -6.73 4.73
CA HIS A 93 1.36 -6.24 5.63
C HIS A 93 0.21 -5.56 4.86
N GLY A 94 0.35 -5.39 3.55
CA GLY A 94 -0.69 -4.84 2.68
C GLY A 94 -0.26 -3.64 1.82
N PRO A 95 0.34 -2.57 2.41
CA PRO A 95 0.61 -1.33 1.69
C PRO A 95 1.59 -1.51 0.53
N LEU A 96 1.53 -0.62 -0.46
CA LEU A 96 2.33 -0.75 -1.68
C LEU A 96 3.78 -0.28 -1.45
N PRO A 97 4.77 -0.96 -2.05
CA PRO A 97 6.15 -0.47 -2.04
C PRO A 97 6.27 0.67 -3.04
N GLY A 98 7.06 1.70 -2.71
CA GLY A 98 7.24 2.87 -3.57
C GLY A 98 6.53 4.11 -3.04
N PRO A 99 5.18 4.14 -2.97
CA PRO A 99 4.44 5.33 -2.58
C PRO A 99 4.87 5.94 -1.26
N ARG A 100 4.89 7.27 -1.22
CA ARG A 100 5.19 8.13 -0.07
C ARG A 100 4.06 9.11 0.27
N ASN A 101 2.99 9.10 -0.52
CA ASN A 101 1.78 9.88 -0.29
C ASN A 101 0.56 9.17 -0.91
N LEU A 102 -0.63 9.74 -0.69
CA LEU A 102 -1.90 9.18 -1.19
C LEU A 102 -2.06 9.30 -2.70
N GLU A 103 -1.45 10.32 -3.31
CA GLU A 103 -1.52 10.54 -4.75
C GLU A 103 -0.79 9.39 -5.47
N GLU A 104 0.45 9.11 -5.09
CA GLU A 104 1.26 8.02 -5.62
C GLU A 104 0.58 6.65 -5.42
N ALA A 105 0.03 6.40 -4.23
CA ALA A 105 -0.69 5.16 -3.95
C ALA A 105 -1.95 5.02 -4.84
N THR A 106 -2.64 6.13 -5.10
CA THR A 106 -3.82 6.15 -5.98
C THR A 106 -3.45 5.88 -7.43
N ARG A 107 -2.34 6.45 -7.92
CA ARG A 107 -1.87 6.20 -9.29
C ARG A 107 -1.58 4.73 -9.53
N LEU A 108 -0.84 4.08 -8.61
CA LEU A 108 -0.60 2.63 -8.69
C LEU A 108 -1.90 1.83 -8.68
N LEU A 109 -2.87 2.21 -7.83
CA LEU A 109 -4.17 1.56 -7.77
C LEU A 109 -4.95 1.70 -9.08
N LEU A 110 -5.01 2.89 -9.67
CA LEU A 110 -5.75 3.16 -10.91
C LEU A 110 -5.12 2.41 -12.10
N VAL A 111 -3.79 2.37 -12.18
CA VAL A 111 -3.09 1.56 -13.20
C VAL A 111 -3.42 0.08 -13.04
N ALA A 112 -3.40 -0.44 -11.81
CA ALA A 112 -3.72 -1.84 -11.55
C ALA A 112 -5.20 -2.19 -11.74
N ALA A 113 -6.11 -1.24 -11.47
CA ALA A 113 -7.54 -1.42 -11.68
C ALA A 113 -7.89 -1.56 -13.17
N GLY A 114 -7.11 -0.94 -14.05
CA GLY A 114 -7.34 -0.95 -15.50
C GLY A 114 -8.56 -0.15 -15.95
N VAL A 115 -9.37 0.39 -15.03
CA VAL A 115 -10.58 1.17 -15.29
C VAL A 115 -10.66 2.41 -14.39
N PRO A 116 -11.36 3.48 -14.79
CA PRO A 116 -11.63 4.62 -13.91
C PRO A 116 -12.43 4.21 -12.67
N LEU A 117 -12.17 4.85 -11.53
CA LEU A 117 -12.80 4.51 -10.25
C LEU A 117 -13.45 5.73 -9.58
N THR A 118 -14.55 5.51 -8.86
CA THR A 118 -15.13 6.52 -7.95
C THR A 118 -14.20 6.75 -6.76
N ILE A 119 -14.30 7.94 -6.14
CA ILE A 119 -13.52 8.25 -4.93
C ILE A 119 -13.78 7.24 -3.80
N GLN A 120 -15.01 6.75 -3.65
CA GLN A 120 -15.38 5.76 -2.63
C GLN A 120 -14.81 4.37 -2.95
N ALA A 121 -14.66 4.02 -4.23
CA ALA A 121 -14.00 2.78 -4.63
C ALA A 121 -12.49 2.85 -4.36
N ILE A 122 -11.85 3.98 -4.70
CA ILE A 122 -10.44 4.23 -4.37
C ILE A 122 -10.22 4.16 -2.86
N ASP A 123 -11.05 4.86 -2.08
CA ASP A 123 -10.95 4.88 -0.62
C ASP A 123 -11.06 3.48 -0.03
N TYR A 124 -12.06 2.72 -0.48
CA TYR A 124 -12.26 1.35 -0.02
C TYR A 124 -11.03 0.47 -0.34
N CYS A 125 -10.54 0.50 -1.58
CA CYS A 125 -9.41 -0.31 -2.00
C CYS A 125 -8.13 0.03 -1.22
N LEU A 126 -7.77 1.31 -1.08
CA LEU A 126 -6.58 1.71 -0.32
C LEU A 126 -6.69 1.29 1.16
N LYS A 127 -7.86 1.41 1.78
CA LYS A 127 -8.06 0.92 3.17
C LYS A 127 -7.91 -0.60 3.29
N GLN A 128 -8.38 -1.37 2.29
CA GLN A 128 -8.17 -2.82 2.21
C GLN A 128 -6.69 -3.19 1.97
N LEU A 129 -5.93 -2.30 1.31
CA LEU A 129 -4.48 -2.42 1.18
C LEU A 129 -3.73 -1.99 2.45
N GLY A 130 -4.41 -1.65 3.54
CA GLY A 130 -3.77 -1.32 4.82
C GLY A 130 -3.40 0.15 5.01
N TYR A 131 -3.79 1.03 4.07
CA TYR A 131 -3.62 2.46 4.27
C TYR A 131 -4.58 3.01 5.33
N ARG A 132 -4.16 4.09 6.01
CA ARG A 132 -4.92 4.78 7.06
C ARG A 132 -4.83 6.29 6.86
N TYR A 133 -5.97 6.91 6.60
CA TYR A 133 -6.13 8.34 6.34
C TYR A 133 -7.62 8.70 6.43
N ASN A 134 -7.94 10.00 6.38
CA ASN A 134 -9.33 10.47 6.24
C ASN A 134 -9.67 10.73 4.77
N VAL A 135 -10.93 10.51 4.36
CA VAL A 135 -11.34 10.62 2.95
C VAL A 135 -11.08 12.01 2.36
N ALA A 136 -11.19 13.08 3.14
CA ALA A 136 -10.87 14.43 2.70
C ALA A 136 -9.40 14.58 2.26
N SER A 137 -8.46 13.90 2.95
CA SER A 137 -7.05 13.88 2.58
C SER A 137 -6.83 13.17 1.24
N LEU A 138 -7.59 12.12 0.96
CA LEU A 138 -7.57 11.42 -0.34
C LEU A 138 -8.10 12.33 -1.45
N VAL A 139 -9.26 12.96 -1.23
CA VAL A 139 -9.86 13.93 -2.17
C VAL A 139 -8.87 15.05 -2.48
N ASN A 140 -8.23 15.62 -1.46
CA ASN A 140 -7.26 16.69 -1.63
C ASN A 140 -6.00 16.23 -2.37
N ALA A 141 -5.50 15.02 -2.09
CA ALA A 141 -4.33 14.47 -2.77
C ALA A 141 -4.59 14.22 -4.27
N ILE A 142 -5.74 13.61 -4.58
CA ILE A 142 -6.15 13.33 -5.95
C ILE A 142 -6.48 14.62 -6.71
N GLY A 143 -7.22 15.55 -6.09
CA GLY A 143 -7.62 16.80 -6.72
C GLY A 143 -6.47 17.76 -7.03
N ARG A 144 -5.28 17.54 -6.45
CA ARG A 144 -4.05 18.30 -6.75
C ARG A 144 -3.12 17.57 -7.71
N SER A 145 -3.42 16.32 -8.07
CA SER A 145 -2.58 15.54 -8.98
C SER A 145 -2.72 16.08 -10.40
N VAL A 146 -1.59 16.26 -11.09
CA VAL A 146 -1.56 16.53 -12.53
C VAL A 146 -1.66 15.24 -13.36
N GLN A 147 -1.49 14.09 -12.73
CA GLN A 147 -1.45 12.76 -13.36
C GLN A 147 -2.77 12.00 -13.21
N ILE A 148 -3.67 12.43 -12.33
CA ILE A 148 -5.00 11.84 -12.14
C ILE A 148 -6.06 12.83 -12.64
N THR A 149 -6.92 12.37 -13.54
CA THR A 149 -7.94 13.20 -14.18
C THR A 149 -9.34 12.82 -13.72
N ARG A 150 -10.19 13.83 -13.50
CA ARG A 150 -11.61 13.61 -13.21
C ARG A 150 -12.39 13.57 -14.52
N GLN A 151 -13.09 12.47 -14.74
CA GLN A 151 -13.99 12.26 -15.88
C GLN A 151 -15.35 12.94 -15.63
N ARG A 152 -16.12 13.15 -16.70
CA ARG A 152 -17.43 13.86 -16.64
C ARG A 152 -18.45 13.17 -15.74
N ASP A 153 -18.39 11.84 -15.65
CA ASP A 153 -19.21 11.00 -14.79
C ASP A 153 -18.76 10.98 -13.31
N GLY A 154 -17.72 11.76 -12.97
CA GLY A 154 -17.18 11.83 -11.62
C GLY A 154 -16.22 10.69 -11.26
N LEU A 155 -15.86 9.81 -12.20
CA LEU A 155 -14.80 8.83 -12.04
C LEU A 155 -13.43 9.50 -12.12
N TRP A 156 -12.44 8.89 -11.48
CA TRP A 156 -11.05 9.30 -11.55
C TRP A 156 -10.24 8.31 -12.37
N ASP A 157 -9.39 8.82 -13.25
CA ASP A 157 -8.59 8.01 -14.16
C ASP A 157 -7.12 8.40 -14.16
N HIS A 158 -6.25 7.46 -14.51
CA HIS A 158 -4.82 7.68 -14.73
C HIS A 158 -4.45 7.23 -16.15
N PRO A 159 -3.55 7.96 -16.86
CA PRO A 159 -3.06 7.56 -18.17
C PRO A 159 -2.56 6.10 -18.21
N ARG A 160 -2.81 5.42 -19.33
CA ARG A 160 -2.45 4.02 -19.57
C ARG A 160 -1.54 3.89 -20.79
N GLY A 161 -0.89 2.73 -20.91
CA GLY A 161 0.04 2.41 -21.99
C GLY A 161 1.50 2.48 -21.55
N ASP A 162 2.40 2.02 -22.43
CA ASP A 162 3.82 1.84 -22.11
C ASP A 162 4.52 3.14 -21.67
N ALA A 163 4.16 4.28 -22.26
CA ALA A 163 4.73 5.58 -21.92
C ALA A 163 4.34 6.00 -20.49
N ALA A 164 3.06 5.91 -20.15
CA ALA A 164 2.54 6.23 -18.82
C ALA A 164 3.08 5.28 -17.76
N GLU A 165 3.21 3.97 -18.07
CA GLU A 165 3.82 3.00 -17.17
C GLU A 165 5.31 3.31 -16.93
N LEU A 166 6.04 3.68 -17.98
CA LEU A 166 7.44 4.05 -17.87
C LEU A 166 7.64 5.29 -16.98
N GLU A 167 6.80 6.31 -17.14
CA GLU A 167 6.80 7.52 -16.31
C GLU A 167 6.47 7.20 -14.86
N LEU A 168 5.38 6.45 -14.62
CA LEU A 168 4.97 6.02 -13.29
C LEU A 168 6.08 5.27 -12.54
N ARG A 169 6.81 4.38 -13.23
CA ARG A 169 7.92 3.62 -12.64
C ARG A 169 9.14 4.48 -12.32
N ARG A 170 9.34 5.61 -13.03
CA ARG A 170 10.41 6.57 -12.72
C ARG A 170 10.06 7.37 -11.47
N GLU A 171 8.81 7.78 -11.35
CA GLU A 171 8.34 8.63 -10.24
C GLU A 171 8.08 7.83 -8.95
N ILE A 172 7.59 6.59 -9.07
CA ILE A 172 7.24 5.71 -7.95
C ILE A 172 8.09 4.44 -8.02
N PRO A 173 9.24 4.37 -7.32
CA PRO A 173 10.16 3.24 -7.36
C PRO A 173 9.62 2.04 -6.56
N VAL A 174 8.63 1.35 -7.12
CA VAL A 174 8.04 0.12 -6.56
C VAL A 174 9.07 -1.01 -6.52
N VAL A 175 9.92 -1.09 -7.53
CA VAL A 175 11.04 -2.06 -7.65
C VAL A 175 12.28 -1.38 -8.25
N PRO A 176 13.49 -1.98 -8.13
CA PRO A 176 14.68 -1.47 -8.80
C PRO A 176 14.48 -1.36 -10.32
N PRO A 177 15.05 -0.34 -11.01
CA PRO A 177 14.77 -0.06 -12.43
C PRO A 177 14.99 -1.24 -13.38
N ARG A 178 16.00 -2.08 -13.10
CA ARG A 178 16.37 -3.24 -13.92
C ARG A 178 15.47 -4.46 -13.70
N GLN A 179 14.56 -4.44 -12.73
CA GLN A 179 13.71 -5.58 -12.36
C GLN A 179 12.29 -5.48 -12.95
N ARG A 180 12.19 -5.39 -14.28
CA ARG A 180 10.88 -5.29 -14.97
C ARG A 180 9.96 -6.47 -14.64
N ALA A 181 10.48 -7.68 -14.54
CA ALA A 181 9.70 -8.84 -14.16
C ALA A 181 9.03 -8.64 -12.80
N ALA A 182 9.77 -8.23 -11.76
CA ALA A 182 9.21 -8.02 -10.42
C ALA A 182 8.16 -6.90 -10.36
N TRP A 183 8.29 -5.87 -11.22
CA TRP A 183 7.24 -4.86 -11.39
C TRP A 183 5.93 -5.49 -11.87
N ILE A 184 6.00 -6.35 -12.90
CA ILE A 184 4.83 -7.06 -13.44
C ILE A 184 4.18 -7.90 -12.32
N ASP A 185 4.96 -8.60 -11.48
CA ASP A 185 4.40 -9.36 -10.33
C ASP A 185 3.52 -8.49 -9.45
N ILE A 186 4.09 -7.35 -9.03
CA ILE A 186 3.49 -6.51 -7.99
C ILE A 186 2.25 -5.84 -8.56
N ARG A 187 2.32 -5.41 -9.83
CA ARG A 187 1.18 -4.86 -10.56
C ARG A 187 0.07 -5.89 -10.71
N ASP A 188 0.37 -7.11 -11.13
CA ASP A 188 -0.64 -8.15 -11.37
C ASP A 188 -1.28 -8.62 -10.04
N ARG A 189 -0.49 -8.72 -8.96
CA ARG A 189 -1.01 -8.95 -7.59
C ARG A 189 -1.89 -7.81 -7.11
N LEU A 190 -1.50 -6.56 -7.38
CA LEU A 190 -2.31 -5.39 -7.05
C LEU A 190 -3.61 -5.39 -7.84
N ALA A 191 -3.58 -5.72 -9.13
CA ALA A 191 -4.76 -5.83 -9.98
C ALA A 191 -5.74 -6.87 -9.42
N HIS A 192 -5.23 -8.07 -9.08
CA HIS A 192 -6.04 -9.11 -8.44
C HIS A 192 -6.66 -8.66 -7.12
N ARG A 193 -5.86 -8.09 -6.20
CA ARG A 193 -6.37 -7.57 -4.90
C ARG A 193 -7.38 -6.45 -5.07
N THR A 194 -7.20 -5.60 -6.09
CA THR A 194 -8.10 -4.49 -6.41
C THR A 194 -9.43 -5.02 -6.92
N HIS A 195 -9.41 -5.94 -7.88
CA HIS A 195 -10.60 -6.60 -8.40
C HIS A 195 -11.40 -7.26 -7.27
N GLU A 196 -10.74 -8.06 -6.44
CA GLU A 196 -11.33 -8.70 -5.26
C GLU A 196 -11.96 -7.71 -4.27
N ALA A 197 -11.28 -6.58 -4.01
CA ALA A 197 -11.84 -5.53 -3.15
C ALA A 197 -13.08 -4.87 -3.78
N LEU A 198 -13.07 -4.62 -5.09
CA LEU A 198 -14.21 -4.04 -5.79
C LEU A 198 -15.40 -5.00 -5.81
N LEU A 199 -15.19 -6.30 -6.02
CA LEU A 199 -16.25 -7.31 -5.92
C LEU A 199 -16.87 -7.35 -4.51
N ARG A 200 -16.05 -7.38 -3.46
CA ARG A 200 -16.55 -7.33 -2.08
C ARG A 200 -17.34 -6.05 -1.79
N ARG A 201 -16.88 -4.91 -2.30
CA ARG A 201 -17.59 -3.63 -2.17
C ARG A 201 -18.95 -3.69 -2.90
N ALA A 202 -18.98 -4.18 -4.13
CA ALA A 202 -20.20 -4.30 -4.92
C ALA A 202 -21.22 -5.21 -4.22
N LYS A 203 -20.79 -6.38 -3.75
CA LYS A 203 -21.63 -7.30 -2.97
C LYS A 203 -22.18 -6.63 -1.71
N ARG A 204 -21.34 -5.90 -0.96
CA ARG A 204 -21.80 -5.19 0.24
C ARG A 204 -22.83 -4.11 -0.07
N LEU A 205 -22.70 -3.39 -1.18
CA LEU A 205 -23.68 -2.39 -1.59
C LEU A 205 -24.99 -3.03 -2.04
N GLN A 206 -24.93 -4.17 -2.73
CA GLN A 206 -26.12 -4.97 -3.06
C GLN A 206 -26.81 -5.48 -1.80
N ASP A 207 -26.07 -6.02 -0.83
CA ASP A 207 -26.61 -6.50 0.45
C ASP A 207 -27.28 -5.38 1.28
N LEU A 208 -26.81 -4.14 1.13
CA LEU A 208 -27.37 -2.96 1.80
C LEU A 208 -28.56 -2.37 1.03
N GLY A 209 -28.58 -2.51 -0.30
CA GLY A 209 -29.70 -2.13 -1.16
C GLY A 209 -30.75 -3.22 -1.34
N ALA A 210 -30.52 -4.44 -0.87
CA ALA A 210 -31.49 -5.52 -0.85
C ALA A 210 -32.54 -5.23 0.24
N PRO A 211 -33.82 -4.97 -0.12
CA PRO A 211 -34.85 -4.50 0.81
C PRO A 211 -35.21 -5.51 1.92
N THR A 212 -34.68 -6.74 1.87
CA THR A 212 -35.08 -7.84 2.75
C THR A 212 -34.28 -7.97 4.04
N ARG A 213 -33.21 -7.19 4.29
CA ARG A 213 -32.38 -7.38 5.48
C ARG A 213 -32.88 -6.70 6.77
N PHE A 214 -33.88 -5.82 6.67
CA PHE A 214 -34.45 -5.10 7.81
C PHE A 214 -35.97 -5.22 7.95
N GLY A 215 -36.64 -6.08 7.17
CA GLY A 215 -38.08 -6.32 7.31
C GLY A 215 -38.97 -5.08 7.09
N LEU A 216 -38.44 -4.01 6.50
CA LEU A 216 -39.19 -2.83 6.13
C LEU A 216 -39.44 -2.89 4.63
N ILE A 217 -40.63 -3.33 4.27
CA ILE A 217 -41.21 -3.09 2.95
C ILE A 217 -41.34 -1.57 2.84
N TRP A 218 -40.46 -0.93 2.07
CA TRP A 218 -40.68 0.44 1.63
C TRP A 218 -41.74 0.37 0.53
N ASP A 219 -43.01 0.42 0.93
CA ASP A 219 -44.10 0.77 0.03
C ASP A 219 -43.99 2.27 -0.25
N GLU A 220 -43.40 2.63 -1.39
CA GLU A 220 -43.57 3.97 -1.95
C GLU A 220 -44.97 4.05 -2.58
N ARG A 221 -45.95 4.34 -1.74
CA ARG A 221 -47.20 5.00 -2.12
C ARG A 221 -47.46 6.12 -1.14
N ASP A 222 -47.12 7.34 -1.56
CA ASP A 222 -48.04 8.49 -1.66
C ASP A 222 -47.30 9.70 -2.25
#